data_AF-A0A849R0C9-F1
#
_entry.id   AF-A0A849R0C9-F1
#
_cell.length_a   1.000
_cell.length_b   1.000
_cell.length_c   1.000
_cell.angle_alpha   90.00
_cell.angle_beta   90.00
_cell.angle_gamma   90.00
#
_symmetry.space_group_name_H-M   'P 1'
#
loop_
_entity.id
_entity.type
_entity.pdbx_description
1 polymer ?
#
loop_
_entity_poly.entity_id
_entity_poly.type
_entity_poly.pdbx_seq_one_letter_code
_entity_poly.pdbx_strand_id
1 'polypeptide(L)'
;MTSIEEHKIIIKEFEDDINEKLRRNIINERQKLIGFATSEGSTNYFALFLHKQNLISHGFNVNHKWFASKKRAEEKFPFDFPSKKELFTNLIRQEQLRNILCYGKNKSIEDVEESIKTFFEIKTIIEKLIGESI
;
A
#
# COMPACT_ATOMS: atom_id res chain seq x y z
N MET A 1 5.22 6.97 17.20
CA MET A 1 3.90 7.37 16.69
C MET A 1 4.16 8.04 15.38
N THR A 2 3.55 7.59 14.29
CA THR A 2 3.89 8.09 12.94
C THR A 2 3.05 9.33 12.63
N SER A 3 3.73 10.43 12.34
CA SER A 3 3.20 11.72 11.88
C SER A 3 3.00 11.73 10.37
N ILE A 4 2.33 12.76 9.85
CA ILE A 4 2.15 12.98 8.41
C ILE A 4 3.51 12.99 7.68
N GLU A 5 4.50 13.68 8.22
CA GLU A 5 5.84 13.76 7.60
C GLU A 5 6.60 12.43 7.69
N GLU A 6 6.47 11.70 8.79
CA GLU A 6 7.05 10.36 8.88
C GLU A 6 6.40 9.39 7.87
N HIS A 7 5.09 9.48 7.65
CA HIS A 7 4.44 8.70 6.59
C HIS A 7 4.99 9.03 5.20
N LYS A 8 5.22 10.31 4.88
CA LYS A 8 5.81 10.71 3.59
C LYS A 8 7.24 10.18 3.43
N ILE A 9 8.05 10.23 4.48
CA ILE A 9 9.41 9.68 4.48
C ILE A 9 9.37 8.18 4.21
N ILE A 10 8.53 7.44 4.95
CA ILE A 10 8.39 5.98 4.79
C ILE A 10 7.88 5.62 3.38
N ILE A 11 6.89 6.36 2.86
CA ILE A 11 6.40 6.19 1.50
C ILE A 11 7.56 6.30 0.51
N LYS A 12 8.33 7.40 0.61
CA LYS A 12 9.46 7.66 -0.29
C LYS A 12 10.52 6.56 -0.22
N GLU A 13 10.85 6.08 0.98
CA GLU A 13 11.80 4.97 1.15
C GLU A 13 11.33 3.71 0.41
N PHE A 14 10.04 3.35 0.51
CA PHE A 14 9.51 2.20 -0.21
C PHE A 14 9.43 2.44 -1.73
N GLU A 15 9.08 3.64 -2.16
CA GLU A 15 9.09 3.98 -3.60
C GLU A 15 10.50 3.87 -4.19
N ASP A 16 11.49 4.44 -3.52
CA ASP A 16 12.89 4.40 -3.94
C ASP A 16 13.39 2.95 -4.00
N ASP A 17 13.03 2.13 -3.00
CA ASP A 17 13.36 0.71 -2.91
C ASP A 17 12.74 -0.14 -4.04
N ILE A 18 11.47 0.11 -4.38
CA ILE A 18 10.76 -0.54 -5.51
C ILE A 18 11.38 -0.10 -6.84
N ASN A 19 11.58 1.22 -7.02
CA ASN A 19 12.12 1.79 -8.23
C ASN A 19 13.57 1.35 -8.49
N GLU A 20 14.39 1.20 -7.45
CA GLU A 20 15.73 0.65 -7.58
C GLU A 20 15.69 -0.78 -8.13
N LYS A 21 14.82 -1.64 -7.59
CA LYS A 21 14.68 -3.03 -8.04
C LYS A 21 14.19 -3.14 -9.47
N LEU A 22 13.27 -2.26 -9.87
CA LEU A 22 12.80 -2.13 -11.26
C LEU A 22 13.96 -1.71 -12.18
N ARG A 23 14.69 -0.64 -11.84
CA ARG A 23 15.83 -0.15 -12.64
C ARG A 23 16.93 -1.19 -12.80
N ARG A 24 17.18 -1.98 -11.76
CA ARG A 24 18.20 -3.04 -11.76
C ARG A 24 17.70 -4.35 -12.38
N ASN A 25 16.41 -4.43 -12.73
CA ASN A 25 15.76 -5.64 -13.25
C ASN A 25 15.92 -6.88 -12.34
N ILE A 26 15.81 -6.68 -11.02
CA ILE A 26 15.98 -7.74 -10.00
C ILE A 26 14.69 -8.07 -9.24
N ILE A 27 13.52 -7.62 -9.73
CA ILE A 27 12.23 -7.83 -9.06
C ILE A 27 11.91 -9.33 -8.88
N ASN A 28 12.33 -10.18 -9.84
CA ASN A 28 12.11 -11.62 -9.78
C ASN A 28 12.94 -12.32 -8.69
N GLU A 29 14.12 -11.78 -8.37
CA GLU A 29 15.00 -12.31 -7.32
C GLU A 29 14.61 -11.80 -5.94
N ARG A 30 13.90 -10.66 -5.90
CA ARG A 30 13.57 -9.91 -4.68
C ARG A 30 12.07 -9.89 -4.38
N GLN A 31 11.32 -10.90 -4.83
CA GLN A 31 9.86 -10.96 -4.70
C GLN A 31 9.35 -10.69 -3.28
N LYS A 32 9.98 -11.29 -2.26
CA LYS A 32 9.61 -11.08 -0.85
C LYS A 32 9.76 -9.62 -0.41
N LEU A 33 10.83 -8.98 -0.86
CA LEU A 33 11.07 -7.57 -0.56
C LEU A 33 10.08 -6.68 -1.31
N ILE A 34 9.77 -7.01 -2.58
CA ILE A 34 8.73 -6.31 -3.33
C ILE A 34 7.38 -6.43 -2.63
N GLY A 35 6.94 -7.65 -2.31
CA GLY A 35 5.65 -7.87 -1.63
C GLY A 35 5.55 -7.18 -0.27
N PHE A 36 6.66 -7.09 0.46
CA PHE A 36 6.73 -6.32 1.70
C PHE A 36 6.65 -4.82 1.44
N ALA A 37 7.53 -4.28 0.59
CA ALA A 37 7.63 -2.85 0.31
C ALA A 37 6.33 -2.28 -0.26
N THR A 38 5.73 -2.96 -1.24
CA THR A 38 4.48 -2.52 -1.86
C THR A 38 3.33 -2.58 -0.86
N SER A 39 3.27 -3.60 0.00
CA SER A 39 2.24 -3.69 1.04
C SER A 39 2.38 -2.60 2.10
N GLU A 40 3.56 -2.46 2.70
CA GLU A 40 3.78 -1.46 3.75
C GLU A 40 3.64 -0.04 3.20
N GLY A 41 4.17 0.22 2.01
CA GLY A 41 3.99 1.50 1.31
C GLY A 41 2.51 1.81 1.05
N SER A 42 1.71 0.85 0.56
CA SER A 42 0.26 1.04 0.38
C SER A 42 -0.47 1.38 1.68
N THR A 43 -0.10 0.75 2.80
CA THR A 43 -0.70 1.07 4.10
C THR A 43 -0.31 2.46 4.59
N ASN A 44 0.92 2.90 4.32
CA ASN A 44 1.36 4.26 4.66
C ASN A 44 0.68 5.32 3.79
N TYR A 45 0.49 5.06 2.49
CA TYR A 45 -0.32 5.92 1.61
C TYR A 45 -1.74 6.08 2.16
N PHE A 46 -2.38 4.99 2.55
CA PHE A 46 -3.72 5.07 3.12
C PHE A 46 -3.74 5.78 4.47
N ALA A 47 -2.79 5.49 5.37
CA ALA A 47 -2.67 6.17 6.66
C ALA A 47 -2.51 7.69 6.47
N LEU A 48 -1.64 8.11 5.54
CA LEU A 48 -1.42 9.52 5.20
C LEU A 48 -2.73 10.21 4.77
N PHE A 49 -3.50 9.58 3.88
CA PHE A 49 -4.81 10.08 3.49
C PHE A 49 -5.74 10.25 4.70
N LEU A 50 -5.85 9.22 5.55
CA LEU A 50 -6.74 9.27 6.70
C LEU A 50 -6.35 10.37 7.70
N HIS A 51 -5.05 10.55 7.96
CA HIS A 51 -4.55 11.64 8.80
C HIS A 51 -4.85 13.01 8.17
N LYS A 52 -4.60 13.20 6.88
CA LYS A 52 -4.91 14.45 6.18
C LYS A 52 -6.39 14.82 6.20
N GLN A 53 -7.27 13.83 6.18
CA GLN A 53 -8.72 14.02 6.27
C GLN A 53 -9.25 14.06 7.72
N ASN A 54 -8.37 13.98 8.73
CA ASN A 54 -8.74 13.89 10.15
C ASN A 54 -9.71 12.74 10.47
N LEU A 55 -9.62 11.62 9.73
CA LEU A 55 -10.47 10.44 9.89
C LEU A 55 -9.96 9.46 10.96
N ILE A 56 -8.71 9.66 11.42
CA ILE A 56 -8.05 8.86 12.45
C ILE A 56 -7.25 9.79 13.39
N SER A 57 -6.96 9.32 14.59
CA SER A 57 -6.14 10.07 15.55
C SER A 57 -4.66 10.05 15.17
N HIS A 58 -3.94 11.09 15.57
CA HIS A 58 -2.47 11.11 15.48
C HIS A 58 -1.85 9.85 16.08
N GLY A 59 -0.86 9.28 15.40
CA GLY A 59 -0.18 8.05 15.82
C GLY A 59 -0.93 6.75 15.49
N PHE A 60 -2.14 6.81 14.91
CA PHE A 60 -2.81 5.63 14.39
C PHE A 60 -2.04 5.09 13.18
N ASN A 61 -1.67 3.81 13.25
CA ASN A 61 -1.00 3.08 12.17
C ASN A 61 -1.98 2.13 11.49
N VAL A 62 -1.99 2.14 10.16
CA VAL A 62 -2.78 1.21 9.37
C VAL A 62 -2.10 -0.16 9.35
N ASN A 63 -2.81 -1.20 9.75
CA ASN A 63 -2.30 -2.57 9.70
C ASN A 63 -2.78 -3.27 8.42
N HIS A 64 -1.85 -3.78 7.63
CA HIS A 64 -2.13 -4.50 6.37
C HIS A 64 -3.16 -5.64 6.54
N LYS A 65 -3.18 -6.33 7.69
CA LYS A 65 -4.13 -7.43 7.98
C LYS A 65 -5.59 -6.99 8.02
N TRP A 66 -5.86 -5.70 8.17
CA TRP A 66 -7.23 -5.18 8.11
C TRP A 66 -7.82 -5.27 6.69
N PHE A 67 -6.98 -5.40 5.67
CA PHE A 67 -7.37 -5.61 4.27
C PHE A 67 -7.43 -7.09 3.88
N ALA A 68 -7.49 -8.02 4.84
CA ALA A 68 -7.68 -9.44 4.56
C ALA A 68 -9.03 -9.74 3.87
N SER A 69 -10.04 -8.87 4.05
CA SER A 69 -11.32 -8.97 3.35
C SER A 69 -12.02 -7.62 3.30
N LYS A 70 -12.97 -7.49 2.37
CA LYS A 70 -13.81 -6.28 2.24
C LYS A 70 -14.57 -5.97 3.52
N LYS A 71 -15.23 -6.98 4.11
CA LYS A 71 -15.97 -6.84 5.36
C LYS A 71 -15.09 -6.27 6.48
N ARG A 72 -13.88 -6.82 6.66
CA ARG A 72 -12.96 -6.38 7.71
C ARG A 72 -12.47 -4.94 7.48
N ALA A 73 -12.18 -4.58 6.23
CA ALA A 73 -11.78 -3.22 5.87
C ALA A 73 -12.91 -2.22 6.14
N GLU A 74 -14.14 -2.55 5.75
CA GLU A 74 -15.33 -1.70 5.97
C GLU A 74 -15.68 -1.55 7.46
N GLU A 75 -15.58 -2.62 8.25
CA GLU A 75 -15.77 -2.57 9.70
C GLU A 75 -14.71 -1.69 10.39
N LYS A 76 -13.45 -1.77 9.93
CA LYS A 76 -12.36 -1.00 10.51
C LYS A 76 -12.39 0.47 10.11
N PHE A 77 -12.88 0.76 8.91
CA PHE A 77 -12.89 2.08 8.30
C PHE A 77 -14.33 2.42 7.84
N PRO A 78 -15.23 2.72 8.79
CA PRO A 78 -16.66 2.90 8.50
C PRO A 78 -17.00 4.24 7.84
N PHE A 79 -16.05 5.17 7.77
CA PHE A 79 -16.22 6.49 7.13
C PHE A 79 -16.30 6.39 5.60
N ASP A 80 -17.06 7.28 4.97
CA ASP A 80 -17.24 7.31 3.52
C ASP A 80 -16.37 8.38 2.85
N PHE A 81 -15.89 8.11 1.64
CA PHE A 81 -15.04 9.02 0.86
C PHE A 81 -15.02 8.63 -0.62
N PRO A 82 -14.68 9.57 -1.53
CA PRO A 82 -14.61 9.27 -2.97
C PRO A 82 -13.67 8.11 -3.27
N SER A 83 -14.01 7.28 -4.26
CA SER A 83 -13.22 6.10 -4.65
C SER A 83 -12.96 5.06 -3.55
N LYS A 84 -13.66 5.09 -2.40
CA LYS A 84 -13.50 4.11 -1.31
C LYS A 84 -13.53 2.66 -1.78
N LYS A 85 -14.51 2.30 -2.61
CA LYS A 85 -14.68 0.93 -3.13
C LYS A 85 -13.48 0.48 -3.97
N GLU A 86 -13.00 1.36 -4.84
CA GLU A 86 -11.83 1.11 -5.70
C GLU A 86 -10.56 0.97 -4.85
N LEU A 87 -10.33 1.91 -3.94
CA LEU A 87 -9.18 1.89 -3.04
C LEU A 87 -9.14 0.63 -2.17
N PHE A 88 -10.28 0.23 -1.60
CA PHE A 88 -10.35 -0.98 -0.79
C PHE A 88 -10.12 -2.24 -1.62
N THR A 89 -10.62 -2.26 -2.85
CA THR A 89 -10.35 -3.37 -3.78
C THR A 89 -8.85 -3.52 -3.99
N ASN A 90 -8.14 -2.41 -4.23
CA ASN A 90 -6.69 -2.42 -4.44
C ASN A 90 -5.91 -2.78 -3.15
N LEU A 91 -6.29 -2.24 -1.99
CA LEU A 91 -5.63 -2.58 -0.71
C LEU A 91 -5.81 -4.05 -0.34
N ILE A 92 -6.99 -4.62 -0.60
CA ILE A 92 -7.26 -6.05 -0.40
C ILE A 92 -6.44 -6.89 -1.38
N ARG A 93 -6.38 -6.47 -2.66
CA ARG A 93 -5.54 -7.13 -3.65
C ARG A 93 -4.07 -7.12 -3.24
N GLN A 94 -3.60 -6.00 -2.70
CA GLN A 94 -2.24 -5.87 -2.19
C GLN A 94 -1.94 -6.84 -1.06
N GLU A 95 -2.88 -7.02 -0.11
CA GLU A 95 -2.71 -8.00 0.97
C GLU A 95 -2.69 -9.44 0.45
N GLN A 96 -3.48 -9.77 -0.58
CA GLN A 96 -3.43 -11.08 -1.21
C GLN A 96 -2.07 -11.33 -1.88
N LEU A 97 -1.58 -10.36 -2.66
CA LEU A 97 -0.28 -10.43 -3.33
C LEU A 97 0.87 -10.49 -2.32
N ARG A 98 0.81 -9.71 -1.24
CA ARG A 98 1.76 -9.81 -0.11
C ARG A 98 1.82 -11.23 0.43
N ASN A 99 0.67 -11.87 0.66
CA ASN A 99 0.62 -13.23 1.18
C ASN A 99 1.22 -14.26 0.20
N ILE A 100 1.10 -14.00 -1.11
CA ILE A 100 1.69 -14.82 -2.17
C ILE A 100 3.21 -14.62 -2.25
N LEU A 101 3.68 -13.37 -2.25
CA LEU A 101 5.06 -12.99 -2.52
C LEU A 101 5.98 -13.11 -1.30
N CYS A 102 5.48 -12.82 -0.09
CA CYS A 102 6.29 -12.85 1.14
C CYS A 102 6.49 -14.27 1.69
N TYR A 103 5.56 -15.19 1.41
CA TYR A 103 5.56 -16.53 2.01
C TYR A 103 5.72 -17.65 0.98
N GLY A 104 6.50 -18.66 1.33
CA GLY A 104 6.71 -19.85 0.50
C GLY A 104 7.83 -19.72 -0.54
N LYS A 105 7.72 -20.49 -1.63
CA LYS A 105 8.62 -20.49 -2.79
C LYS A 105 8.30 -19.32 -3.72
N ASN A 106 9.28 -18.91 -4.53
CA ASN A 106 9.11 -17.88 -5.56
C ASN A 106 7.90 -18.19 -6.44
N LYS A 107 7.20 -17.12 -6.77
CA LYS A 107 5.95 -17.08 -7.52
C LYS A 107 6.20 -16.55 -8.92
N SER A 108 5.13 -16.45 -9.69
CA SER A 108 5.22 -16.01 -11.06
C SER A 108 5.65 -14.53 -11.11
N ILE A 109 6.32 -14.14 -12.19
CA ILE A 109 6.75 -12.74 -12.36
C ILE A 109 5.52 -11.82 -12.46
N GLU A 110 4.43 -12.34 -13.00
CA GLU A 110 3.16 -11.66 -13.15
C GLU A 110 2.58 -11.24 -11.79
N ASP A 111 2.69 -12.08 -10.76
CA ASP A 111 2.27 -11.72 -9.38
C ASP A 111 3.09 -10.53 -8.83
N VAL A 112 4.40 -10.47 -9.17
CA VAL A 112 5.30 -9.40 -8.73
C VAL A 112 4.96 -8.10 -9.46
N GLU A 113 4.79 -8.17 -10.78
CA GLU A 113 4.41 -7.03 -11.61
C GLU A 113 3.03 -6.49 -11.21
N GLU A 114 2.08 -7.37 -10.92
CA GLU A 114 0.77 -6.99 -10.43
C GLU A 114 0.87 -6.29 -9.07
N SER A 115 1.70 -6.78 -8.15
CA SER A 115 1.91 -6.14 -6.83
C SER A 115 2.46 -4.72 -6.94
N ILE A 116 3.36 -4.49 -7.90
CA ILE A 116 3.93 -3.17 -8.19
C ILE A 116 2.88 -2.28 -8.86
N LYS A 117 2.14 -2.81 -9.83
CA LYS A 117 1.07 -2.07 -10.51
C LYS A 117 -0.01 -1.62 -9.53
N THR A 118 -0.54 -2.52 -8.70
CA THR A 118 -1.56 -2.22 -7.69
C THR A 118 -1.06 -1.18 -6.68
N PHE A 119 0.21 -1.22 -6.30
CA PHE A 119 0.82 -0.18 -5.46
C PHE A 119 0.75 1.22 -6.09
N PHE A 120 1.14 1.36 -7.36
CA PHE A 120 1.07 2.65 -8.06
C PHE A 120 -0.36 3.12 -8.38
N GLU A 121 -1.31 2.18 -8.53
CA GLU A 121 -2.73 2.51 -8.61
C GLU A 121 -3.24 3.10 -7.29
N ILE A 122 -2.84 2.50 -6.15
CA ILE A 122 -3.15 3.03 -4.81
C ILE A 122 -2.56 4.44 -4.65
N LYS A 123 -1.28 4.63 -4.99
CA LYS A 123 -0.65 5.96 -5.00
C LYS A 123 -1.51 6.96 -5.77
N THR A 124 -1.84 6.64 -7.01
CA THR A 124 -2.60 7.53 -7.91
C THR A 124 -3.96 7.91 -7.31
N ILE A 125 -4.67 6.95 -6.71
CA ILE A 125 -5.96 7.22 -6.05
C ILE A 125 -5.75 8.14 -4.85
N ILE A 126 -4.77 7.86 -3.99
CA ILE A 126 -4.50 8.66 -2.81
C ILE A 126 -4.08 10.09 -3.16
N GLU A 127 -3.17 10.27 -4.11
CA GLU A 127 -2.73 11.60 -4.58
C GLU A 127 -3.89 12.43 -5.12
N LYS A 128 -4.82 11.80 -5.86
CA LYS A 128 -6.06 12.46 -6.30
C LYS A 128 -6.96 12.86 -5.12
N LEU A 129 -7.08 12.02 -4.10
CA LEU A 129 -7.92 12.29 -2.93
C LEU A 129 -7.35 13.40 -2.04
N ILE A 130 -6.02 13.54 -1.96
CA ILE A 130 -5.37 14.60 -1.18
C ILE A 130 -5.13 15.89 -1.98
N GLY A 131 -5.17 15.83 -3.31
CA GLY A 131 -4.98 16.97 -4.19
C GLY A 131 -3.52 17.40 -4.40
N GLU A 132 -2.56 16.53 -4.09
CA GLU A 132 -1.11 16.77 -4.29
C GLU A 132 -0.37 15.45 -4.56
N SER A 133 0.78 15.56 -5.23
CA SER A 133 1.73 14.44 -5.32
C SER A 133 2.56 14.35 -4.05
N ILE A 134 2.90 13.13 -3.65
CA ILE A 134 3.69 12.84 -2.44
C ILE A 134 5.15 12.63 -2.80
#